data_AF-A0A7Y0AQA7-F1
#
_entry.id   AF-A0A7Y0AQA7-F1
#
_cell.length_a   1.000
_cell.length_b   1.000
_cell.length_c   1.000
_cell.angle_alpha   90.00
_cell.angle_beta   90.00
_cell.angle_gamma   90.00
#
_symmetry.space_group_name_H-M   'P 1'
#
loop_
_entity.id
_entity.type
_entity.pdbx_description
1 polymer ?
#
loop_
_entity_poly.entity_id
_entity_poly.type
_entity_poly.pdbx_seq_one_letter_code
_entity_poly.pdbx_strand_id
1 'polypeptide(L)'
;MKKLVTTFKLFAVISVLTLTACQDDNSEMMQESPVTKVSASDLKKEITPGLKTVPENVQIQINDSRKNLEQYLKNDLQITEIAVLGKLSTQKGVDIAQDLISDREQFTAEGNILAPETVKVGKIGVLFSGDQLAEAQKGLKESASEQIKTGTDLLEISWNYKGEQFTSLCFYNESGIIWDNVFAGLVMMDARGNSETSPSDAQAKVSSKWFKEWWTANWLWGSKRGEIGYQITIYYSGSTVSNVDVSDWGNISLGKAKSESKVTKKTGAYGQCRYALGLCTPTGSLSFNSSNFSVSFSGLGSNIVSNGTKSLYP
;
A
#
# COMPACT_ATOMS: atom_id res chain seq x y z
N MET A 1 -10.70 -13.36 83.40
CA MET A 1 -10.00 -13.48 82.10
C MET A 1 -11.04 -13.87 81.04
N LYS A 2 -11.95 -13.04 80.51
CA LYS A 2 -12.03 -11.61 80.19
C LYS A 2 -10.89 -11.11 79.28
N LYS A 3 -11.31 -10.74 78.06
CA LYS A 3 -10.61 -10.03 76.96
C LYS A 3 -9.72 -10.92 76.08
N LEU A 4 -9.80 -10.66 74.76
CA LEU A 4 -8.94 -11.15 73.66
C LEU A 4 -9.41 -12.33 72.77
N VAL A 5 -10.68 -12.43 72.33
CA VAL A 5 -10.94 -13.21 71.07
C VAL A 5 -12.10 -12.70 70.19
N THR A 6 -12.69 -11.53 70.45
CA THR A 6 -13.88 -11.06 69.69
C THR A 6 -13.75 -9.63 69.17
N THR A 7 -12.56 -9.26 68.69
CA THR A 7 -12.31 -7.94 68.06
C THR A 7 -11.51 -8.01 66.76
N PHE A 8 -11.47 -9.16 66.07
CA PHE A 8 -10.78 -9.30 64.78
C PHE A 8 -11.68 -9.43 63.55
N LYS A 9 -13.00 -9.24 63.70
CA LYS A 9 -13.96 -9.28 62.57
C LYS A 9 -14.83 -8.02 62.42
N LEU A 10 -14.52 -6.94 63.15
CA LEU A 10 -15.24 -5.66 63.05
C LEU A 10 -14.32 -4.48 62.64
N PHE A 11 -13.17 -4.76 62.04
CA PHE A 11 -12.28 -3.74 61.46
C PHE A 11 -11.99 -3.92 59.96
N ALA A 12 -12.66 -4.87 59.30
CA ALA A 12 -12.51 -5.09 57.85
C ALA A 12 -13.67 -4.54 57.01
N VAL A 13 -14.67 -3.89 57.61
CA VAL A 13 -15.89 -3.44 56.89
C VAL A 13 -16.07 -1.90 56.91
N ILE A 14 -15.15 -1.14 57.52
CA ILE A 14 -15.18 0.34 57.51
C ILE A 14 -13.82 0.89 57.04
N SER A 15 -13.33 0.39 55.90
CA SER A 15 -12.15 0.96 55.22
C SER A 15 -12.36 1.13 53.71
N VAL A 16 -13.62 1.15 53.25
CA VAL A 16 -13.97 1.32 51.82
C VAL A 16 -14.74 2.62 51.55
N LEU A 17 -14.77 3.59 52.48
CA LEU A 17 -15.61 4.80 52.31
C LEU A 17 -14.99 6.15 52.66
N THR A 18 -13.67 6.30 52.80
CA THR A 18 -13.04 7.62 53.03
C THR A 18 -11.73 7.83 52.30
N LEU A 19 -11.72 7.65 50.98
CA LEU A 19 -10.71 8.23 50.08
C LEU A 19 -11.41 8.88 48.87
N THR A 20 -12.25 9.86 49.17
CA THR A 20 -12.65 10.91 48.24
C THR A 20 -12.36 12.24 48.91
N ALA A 21 -11.11 12.69 48.80
CA ALA A 21 -10.72 14.11 48.85
C ALA A 21 -9.20 14.23 48.60
N CYS A 22 -8.86 14.88 47.48
CA CYS A 22 -7.62 15.61 47.21
C CYS A 22 -6.30 14.84 47.25
N GLN A 23 -5.93 14.28 46.10
CA GLN A 23 -4.55 14.38 45.62
C GLN A 23 -4.59 14.82 44.15
N ASP A 24 -4.01 15.99 43.91
CA ASP A 24 -3.69 16.51 42.59
C ASP A 24 -2.77 15.52 41.87
N ASP A 25 -3.31 14.83 40.88
CA ASP A 25 -2.55 14.40 39.72
C ASP A 25 -3.18 15.10 38.52
N ASN A 26 -2.44 16.04 37.94
CA ASN A 26 -2.69 16.57 36.62
C ASN A 26 -2.52 15.44 35.60
N SER A 27 -3.49 14.53 35.54
CA SER A 27 -3.83 13.89 34.29
C SER A 27 -4.56 14.95 33.49
N GLU A 28 -3.82 15.64 32.61
CA GLU A 28 -4.40 16.18 31.40
C GLU A 28 -5.17 15.03 30.74
N MET A 29 -6.47 14.92 31.05
CA MET A 29 -7.39 14.28 30.13
C MET A 29 -7.15 15.05 28.84
N MET A 30 -6.51 14.41 27.87
CA MET A 30 -6.66 14.79 26.47
C MET A 30 -8.15 14.74 26.22
N GLN A 31 -8.83 15.85 26.47
CA GLN A 31 -9.97 16.26 25.69
C GLN A 31 -9.45 16.16 24.26
N GLU A 32 -9.90 15.13 23.54
CA GLU A 32 -9.96 15.23 22.10
C GLU A 32 -10.74 16.51 21.85
N SER A 33 -10.00 17.58 21.55
CA SER A 33 -10.56 18.77 20.92
C SER A 33 -11.50 18.25 19.85
N PRO A 34 -12.76 18.72 19.77
CA PRO A 34 -13.66 18.29 18.72
C PRO A 34 -13.01 18.71 17.40
N VAL A 35 -12.26 17.80 16.78
CA VAL A 35 -11.75 17.98 15.43
C VAL A 35 -13.02 18.07 14.62
N THR A 36 -13.33 19.28 14.17
CA THR A 36 -14.51 19.53 13.36
C THR A 36 -14.33 18.64 12.13
N LYS A 37 -15.11 17.56 12.05
CA LYS A 37 -14.96 16.57 10.98
C LYS A 37 -15.20 17.28 9.66
N VAL A 38 -14.12 17.50 8.91
CA VAL A 38 -14.17 18.15 7.60
C VAL A 38 -15.01 17.33 6.64
N SER A 39 -15.86 18.00 5.86
CA SER A 39 -16.83 17.35 4.98
C SER A 39 -16.55 17.59 3.50
N ALA A 40 -17.13 16.76 2.64
CA ALA A 40 -17.12 17.00 1.20
C ALA A 40 -17.74 18.36 0.83
N SER A 41 -18.68 18.87 1.64
CA SER A 41 -19.27 20.20 1.45
C SER A 41 -18.27 21.32 1.74
N ASP A 42 -17.34 21.12 2.67
CA ASP A 42 -16.27 22.07 2.96
C ASP A 42 -15.23 22.06 1.85
N LEU A 43 -14.89 20.88 1.33
CA LEU A 43 -14.01 20.75 0.15
C LEU A 43 -14.57 21.53 -1.05
N LYS A 44 -15.87 21.42 -1.34
CA LYS A 44 -16.52 22.14 -2.44
C LYS A 44 -16.40 23.66 -2.34
N LYS A 45 -16.22 24.23 -1.14
CA LYS A 45 -16.01 25.67 -0.94
C LYS A 45 -14.58 26.12 -1.29
N GLU A 46 -13.63 25.18 -1.30
CA GLU A 46 -12.21 25.44 -1.56
C GLU A 46 -11.80 25.11 -3.01
N ILE A 47 -12.76 24.67 -3.82
CA ILE A 47 -12.58 24.32 -5.23
C ILE A 47 -12.97 25.49 -6.13
N THR A 48 -12.15 25.79 -7.13
CA THR A 48 -12.51 26.67 -8.23
C THR A 48 -13.07 25.86 -9.41
N PRO A 49 -14.01 26.42 -10.19
CA PRO A 49 -14.49 25.77 -11.40
C PRO A 49 -13.33 25.40 -12.32
N GLY A 50 -13.27 24.13 -12.71
CA GLY A 50 -12.30 23.60 -13.65
C GLY A 50 -12.86 23.47 -15.06
N LEU A 51 -12.28 22.56 -15.84
CA LEU A 51 -12.84 22.14 -17.12
C LEU A 51 -14.26 21.60 -16.94
N LYS A 52 -15.11 21.75 -17.96
CA LYS A 52 -16.48 21.22 -17.93
C LYS A 52 -16.55 19.73 -18.26
N THR A 53 -15.50 19.19 -18.88
CA THR A 53 -15.41 17.81 -19.33
C THR A 53 -14.12 17.19 -18.83
N VAL A 54 -14.14 15.88 -18.62
CA VAL A 54 -12.95 15.11 -18.26
C VAL A 54 -11.93 15.19 -19.42
N PRO A 55 -10.65 15.51 -19.15
CA PRO A 55 -9.61 15.49 -20.18
C PRO A 55 -9.43 14.12 -20.82
N GLU A 56 -9.00 14.10 -22.08
CA GLU A 56 -8.92 12.88 -22.89
C GLU A 56 -8.00 11.80 -22.27
N ASN A 57 -6.82 12.19 -21.78
CA ASN A 57 -5.87 11.27 -21.14
C ASN A 57 -6.48 10.58 -19.90
N VAL A 58 -7.19 11.34 -19.05
CA VAL A 58 -7.90 10.81 -17.87
C VAL A 58 -9.07 9.95 -18.30
N GLN A 59 -9.81 10.36 -19.33
CA GLN A 59 -10.94 9.60 -19.86
C GLN A 59 -10.50 8.23 -20.42
N ILE A 60 -9.34 8.17 -21.10
CA ILE A 60 -8.74 6.92 -21.56
C ILE A 60 -8.43 6.01 -20.36
N GLN A 61 -7.77 6.54 -19.33
CA GLN A 61 -7.45 5.77 -18.12
C GLN A 61 -8.70 5.23 -17.43
N ILE A 62 -9.76 6.03 -17.31
CA ILE A 62 -11.04 5.59 -16.76
C ILE A 62 -11.65 4.47 -17.63
N ASN A 63 -11.64 4.64 -18.95
CA ASN A 63 -12.22 3.67 -19.88
C ASN A 63 -11.47 2.33 -19.88
N ASP A 64 -10.14 2.36 -19.85
CA ASP A 64 -9.34 1.14 -19.77
C ASP A 64 -9.46 0.48 -18.40
N SER A 65 -9.60 1.27 -17.34
CA SER A 65 -9.94 0.75 -16.01
C SER A 65 -11.30 0.06 -15.99
N ARG A 66 -12.34 0.63 -16.64
CA ARG A 66 -13.65 -0.02 -16.79
C ARG A 66 -13.52 -1.38 -17.47
N LYS A 67 -12.80 -1.46 -18.60
CA LYS A 67 -12.60 -2.72 -19.33
C LYS A 67 -11.92 -3.78 -18.46
N ASN A 68 -10.85 -3.41 -17.75
CA ASN A 68 -10.14 -4.36 -16.89
C ASN A 68 -10.97 -4.78 -15.68
N LEU A 69 -11.70 -3.87 -15.05
CA LEU A 69 -12.64 -4.20 -13.97
C LEU A 69 -13.72 -5.17 -14.46
N GLU A 70 -14.31 -4.91 -15.63
CA GLU A 70 -15.31 -5.81 -16.24
C GLU A 70 -14.71 -7.18 -16.58
N GLN A 71 -13.51 -7.22 -17.15
CA GLN A 71 -12.83 -8.45 -17.52
C GLN A 71 -12.56 -9.35 -16.30
N TYR A 72 -12.06 -8.77 -15.21
CA TYR A 72 -11.54 -9.54 -14.09
C TYR A 72 -12.50 -9.64 -12.91
N LEU A 73 -13.24 -8.57 -12.61
CA LEU A 73 -14.21 -8.50 -11.50
C LEU A 73 -15.67 -8.56 -11.97
N LYS A 74 -15.92 -8.56 -13.28
CA LYS A 74 -17.28 -8.63 -13.86
C LYS A 74 -18.16 -7.50 -13.32
N ASN A 75 -19.24 -7.85 -12.61
CA ASN A 75 -20.18 -6.91 -12.02
C ASN A 75 -19.92 -6.68 -10.52
N ASP A 76 -18.84 -7.24 -9.97
CA ASP A 76 -18.57 -7.08 -8.54
C ASP A 76 -18.10 -5.67 -8.21
N LEU A 77 -17.32 -5.01 -9.07
CA LEU A 77 -16.88 -3.62 -8.91
C LEU A 77 -16.94 -2.89 -10.26
N GLN A 78 -17.68 -1.78 -10.32
CA GLN A 78 -17.91 -1.03 -11.56
C GLN A 78 -17.82 0.48 -11.34
N ILE A 79 -17.25 1.19 -12.32
CA ILE A 79 -17.31 2.66 -12.40
C ILE A 79 -18.60 3.05 -13.12
N THR A 80 -19.54 3.66 -12.40
CA THR A 80 -20.88 3.98 -12.92
C THR A 80 -20.98 5.40 -13.47
N GLU A 81 -20.41 6.39 -12.78
CA GLU A 81 -20.53 7.80 -13.15
C GLU A 81 -19.24 8.57 -12.83
N ILE A 82 -18.99 9.66 -13.56
CA ILE A 82 -17.89 10.59 -13.32
C ILE A 82 -18.45 12.01 -13.30
N ALA A 83 -18.20 12.76 -12.24
CA ALA A 83 -18.56 14.17 -12.12
C ALA A 83 -17.30 15.02 -11.96
N VAL A 84 -17.15 16.05 -12.81
CA VAL A 84 -16.04 17.01 -12.67
C VAL A 84 -16.36 17.99 -11.55
N LEU A 85 -15.50 18.07 -10.54
CA LEU A 85 -15.70 18.98 -9.41
C LEU A 85 -14.98 20.32 -9.62
N GLY A 86 -13.75 20.29 -10.14
CA GLY A 86 -12.97 21.50 -10.42
C GLY A 86 -11.51 21.35 -10.00
N LYS A 87 -10.92 22.42 -9.48
CA LYS A 87 -9.51 22.51 -9.09
C LYS A 87 -9.32 22.90 -7.64
N LEU A 88 -8.39 22.25 -6.93
CA LEU A 88 -7.96 22.65 -5.60
C LEU A 88 -7.24 24.00 -5.67
N SER A 89 -7.82 25.04 -5.07
CA SER A 89 -7.33 26.41 -5.23
C SER A 89 -6.56 26.94 -4.01
N THR A 90 -6.71 26.28 -2.85
CA THR A 90 -6.12 26.70 -1.58
C THR A 90 -5.39 25.55 -0.90
N GLN A 91 -4.40 25.88 -0.05
CA GLN A 91 -3.75 24.89 0.81
C GLN A 91 -4.75 24.23 1.77
N LYS A 92 -5.72 25.00 2.28
CA LYS A 92 -6.82 24.48 3.10
C LYS A 92 -7.64 23.41 2.35
N GLY A 93 -7.92 23.60 1.07
CA GLY A 93 -8.58 22.60 0.23
C GLY A 93 -7.76 21.33 0.07
N VAL A 94 -6.43 21.46 -0.06
CA VAL A 94 -5.51 20.31 -0.08
C VAL A 94 -5.56 19.55 1.25
N ASP A 95 -5.49 20.25 2.38
CA ASP A 95 -5.52 19.63 3.71
C ASP A 95 -6.85 18.90 3.94
N ILE A 96 -7.99 19.53 3.60
CA ILE A 96 -9.32 18.90 3.66
C ILE A 96 -9.37 17.66 2.77
N ALA A 97 -8.86 17.72 1.54
CA ALA A 97 -8.85 16.60 0.62
C ALA A 97 -8.06 15.41 1.19
N GLN A 98 -6.88 15.67 1.76
CA GLN A 98 -6.02 14.64 2.37
C GLN A 98 -6.64 14.02 3.64
N ASP A 99 -7.32 14.83 4.45
CA ASP A 99 -8.05 14.33 5.62
C ASP A 99 -9.28 13.52 5.20
N LEU A 100 -9.99 13.95 4.16
CA LEU A 100 -11.14 13.21 3.62
C LEU A 100 -10.69 11.83 3.14
N ILE A 101 -9.73 11.71 2.21
CA ILE A 101 -9.32 10.41 1.65
C ILE A 101 -8.78 9.41 2.69
N SER A 102 -8.30 9.88 3.83
CA SER A 102 -7.79 9.03 4.91
C SER A 102 -8.81 8.82 6.03
N ASP A 103 -10.01 9.43 5.96
CA ASP A 103 -11.06 9.23 6.96
C ASP A 103 -11.55 7.79 6.95
N ARG A 104 -11.78 7.25 8.14
CA ARG A 104 -12.22 5.86 8.33
C ARG A 104 -13.53 5.52 7.61
N GLU A 105 -14.38 6.51 7.32
CA GLU A 105 -15.65 6.30 6.62
C GLU A 105 -15.51 6.33 5.10
N GLN A 106 -14.34 6.71 4.56
CA GLN A 106 -14.12 6.63 3.11
C GLN A 106 -13.95 5.21 2.66
N PHE A 107 -14.44 4.97 1.43
CA PHE A 107 -14.18 3.73 0.74
C PHE A 107 -12.75 3.65 0.22
N THR A 108 -12.21 2.44 0.28
CA THR A 108 -11.00 2.03 -0.42
C THR A 108 -11.23 0.66 -1.04
N ALA A 109 -10.34 0.26 -1.94
CA ALA A 109 -10.34 -1.06 -2.54
C ALA A 109 -8.92 -1.60 -2.56
N GLU A 110 -8.75 -2.89 -2.31
CA GLU A 110 -7.45 -3.54 -2.23
C GLU A 110 -7.51 -4.94 -2.80
N GLY A 111 -6.37 -5.44 -3.25
CA GLY A 111 -6.23 -6.74 -3.88
C GLY A 111 -5.78 -6.65 -5.33
N ASN A 112 -5.38 -7.80 -5.83
CA ASN A 112 -4.97 -7.97 -7.21
C ASN A 112 -6.17 -8.36 -8.04
N ILE A 113 -6.57 -7.54 -9.01
CA ILE A 113 -7.74 -7.87 -9.81
C ILE A 113 -7.50 -9.10 -10.70
N LEU A 114 -6.24 -9.48 -10.99
CA LEU A 114 -5.93 -10.75 -11.67
C LEU A 114 -6.18 -11.99 -10.79
N ALA A 115 -6.38 -11.79 -9.49
CA ALA A 115 -6.75 -12.80 -8.50
C ALA A 115 -7.98 -12.28 -7.70
N PRO A 116 -9.19 -12.26 -8.30
CA PRO A 116 -10.38 -11.58 -7.77
C PRO A 116 -10.74 -11.92 -6.33
N GLU A 117 -10.43 -13.12 -5.87
CA GLU A 117 -10.64 -13.58 -4.49
C GLU A 117 -9.84 -12.78 -3.45
N THR A 118 -8.78 -12.10 -3.88
CA THR A 118 -7.99 -11.20 -3.03
C THR A 118 -8.63 -9.82 -2.89
N VAL A 119 -9.61 -9.48 -3.73
CA VAL A 119 -10.18 -8.14 -3.80
C VAL A 119 -11.17 -7.87 -2.66
N LYS A 120 -10.91 -6.80 -1.92
CA LYS A 120 -11.75 -6.28 -0.83
C LYS A 120 -12.07 -4.83 -1.12
N VAL A 121 -13.33 -4.46 -0.98
CA VAL A 121 -13.81 -3.08 -1.13
C VAL A 121 -14.67 -2.77 0.08
N GLY A 122 -14.51 -1.59 0.64
CA GLY A 122 -15.27 -1.17 1.80
C GLY A 122 -14.70 0.08 2.44
N LYS A 123 -15.37 0.54 3.49
CA LYS A 123 -14.88 1.64 4.31
C LYS A 123 -13.55 1.28 4.97
N ILE A 124 -12.61 2.22 5.02
CA ILE A 124 -11.28 2.02 5.62
C ILE A 124 -11.40 1.48 7.05
N GLY A 125 -12.28 2.06 7.88
CA GLY A 125 -12.50 1.63 9.26
C GLY A 125 -13.26 0.31 9.44
N VAL A 126 -13.76 -0.28 8.34
CA VAL A 126 -14.35 -1.63 8.30
C VAL A 126 -13.31 -2.64 7.85
N LEU A 127 -12.47 -2.27 6.88
CA LEU A 127 -11.39 -3.11 6.38
C LEU A 127 -10.24 -3.23 7.38
N PHE A 128 -9.95 -2.17 8.13
CA PHE A 128 -8.83 -2.09 9.05
C PHE A 128 -9.28 -1.77 10.48
N SER A 129 -8.54 -2.28 11.46
CA SER A 129 -8.79 -2.03 12.89
C SER A 129 -7.49 -1.92 13.69
N GLY A 130 -7.55 -1.28 14.86
CA GLY A 130 -6.39 -1.08 15.74
C GLY A 130 -5.21 -0.43 15.00
N ASP A 131 -4.02 -0.99 15.21
CA ASP A 131 -2.77 -0.48 14.62
C ASP A 131 -2.80 -0.52 13.07
N GLN A 132 -3.50 -1.49 12.47
CA GLN A 132 -3.59 -1.59 11.02
C GLN A 132 -4.37 -0.42 10.42
N LEU A 133 -5.39 0.08 11.13
CA LEU A 133 -6.13 1.26 10.71
C LEU A 133 -5.24 2.50 10.75
N ALA A 134 -4.50 2.68 11.84
CA ALA A 134 -3.57 3.80 11.96
C ALA A 134 -2.47 3.76 10.88
N GLU A 135 -1.92 2.58 10.58
CA GLU A 135 -0.95 2.39 9.50
C GLU A 135 -1.54 2.70 8.12
N ALA A 136 -2.75 2.21 7.82
CA ALA A 136 -3.41 2.46 6.54
C ALA A 136 -3.71 3.95 6.34
N GLN A 137 -4.28 4.62 7.36
CA GLN A 137 -4.58 6.05 7.30
C GLN A 137 -3.30 6.89 7.14
N LYS A 138 -2.24 6.53 7.86
CA LYS A 138 -0.92 7.16 7.71
C LYS A 138 -0.35 6.96 6.31
N GLY A 139 -0.35 5.73 5.79
CA GLY A 139 0.18 5.43 4.46
C GLY A 139 -0.59 6.12 3.33
N LEU A 140 -1.91 6.21 3.45
CA LEU A 140 -2.77 7.00 2.56
C LEU A 140 -2.39 8.48 2.60
N LYS A 141 -2.31 9.07 3.80
CA LYS A 141 -1.98 10.50 3.96
C LYS A 141 -0.59 10.84 3.45
N GLU A 142 0.42 10.03 3.77
CA GLU A 142 1.79 10.21 3.27
C GLU A 142 1.84 10.15 1.75
N SER A 143 1.31 9.08 1.15
CA SER A 143 1.36 8.88 -0.31
C SER A 143 0.56 9.94 -1.07
N ALA A 144 -0.60 10.33 -0.54
CA ALA A 144 -1.43 11.36 -1.15
C ALA A 144 -0.81 12.76 -1.04
N SER A 145 -0.12 13.06 0.06
CA SER A 145 0.51 14.37 0.27
C SER A 145 1.62 14.69 -0.75
N GLU A 146 2.26 13.66 -1.30
CA GLU A 146 3.27 13.82 -2.35
C GLU A 146 2.65 14.22 -3.70
N GLN A 147 1.40 13.80 -3.94
CA GLN A 147 0.71 13.95 -5.23
C GLN A 147 -0.27 15.14 -5.24
N ILE A 148 -1.08 15.27 -4.18
CA ILE A 148 -2.19 16.23 -4.10
C ILE A 148 -1.65 17.57 -3.60
N LYS A 149 -1.61 18.55 -4.50
CA LYS A 149 -1.13 19.92 -4.25
C LYS A 149 -2.12 20.95 -4.75
N THR A 150 -1.94 22.21 -4.36
CA THR A 150 -2.69 23.32 -4.96
C THR A 150 -2.51 23.30 -6.48
N GLY A 151 -3.60 23.50 -7.21
CA GLY A 151 -3.64 23.43 -8.67
C GLY A 151 -4.03 22.05 -9.23
N THR A 152 -4.14 21.02 -8.38
CA THR A 152 -4.60 19.68 -8.77
C THR A 152 -6.08 19.69 -9.13
N ASP A 153 -6.43 19.04 -10.23
CA ASP A 153 -7.81 18.89 -10.67
C ASP A 153 -8.48 17.68 -10.00
N LEU A 154 -9.79 17.76 -9.82
CA LEU A 154 -10.58 16.81 -9.02
C LEU A 154 -11.86 16.37 -9.75
N LEU A 155 -12.10 15.06 -9.70
CA LEU A 155 -13.33 14.38 -10.09
C LEU A 155 -13.93 13.66 -8.87
N GLU A 156 -15.23 13.45 -8.92
CA GLU A 156 -15.92 12.45 -8.11
C GLU A 156 -16.23 11.25 -9.01
N ILE A 157 -15.84 10.06 -8.56
CA ILE A 157 -16.15 8.80 -9.25
C ILE A 157 -17.22 8.08 -8.46
N SER A 158 -18.32 7.72 -9.12
CA SER A 158 -19.33 6.83 -8.55
C SER A 158 -19.02 5.38 -8.90
N TRP A 159 -19.16 4.53 -7.91
CA TRP A 159 -18.88 3.11 -7.98
C TRP A 159 -20.11 2.30 -7.60
N ASN A 160 -20.20 1.10 -8.18
CA ASN A 160 -21.05 0.04 -7.68
C ASN A 160 -20.15 -1.11 -7.22
N TYR A 161 -20.27 -1.53 -5.96
CA TYR A 161 -19.65 -2.74 -5.46
C TYR A 161 -20.73 -3.71 -4.98
N LYS A 162 -20.97 -4.79 -5.74
CA LYS A 162 -21.95 -5.83 -5.42
C LYS A 162 -23.33 -5.26 -5.03
N GLY A 163 -23.77 -4.21 -5.72
CA GLY A 163 -25.04 -3.52 -5.47
C GLY A 163 -24.96 -2.32 -4.51
N GLU A 164 -23.90 -2.18 -3.73
CA GLU A 164 -23.67 -1.00 -2.88
C GLU A 164 -23.08 0.15 -3.72
N GLN A 165 -23.67 1.33 -3.62
CA GLN A 165 -23.18 2.52 -4.29
C GLN A 165 -22.33 3.36 -3.33
N PHE A 166 -21.18 3.82 -3.81
CA PHE A 166 -20.33 4.75 -3.08
C PHE A 166 -19.60 5.68 -4.04
N THR A 167 -18.98 6.72 -3.50
CA THR A 167 -18.15 7.64 -4.27
C THR A 167 -16.71 7.68 -3.75
N SER A 168 -15.78 8.06 -4.62
CA SER A 168 -14.40 8.37 -4.25
C SER A 168 -13.96 9.67 -4.91
N LEU A 169 -12.97 10.32 -4.29
CA LEU A 169 -12.30 11.50 -4.83
C LEU A 169 -11.12 11.06 -5.69
N CYS A 170 -11.16 11.45 -6.97
CA CYS A 170 -10.11 11.18 -7.94
C CYS A 170 -9.40 12.47 -8.33
N PHE A 171 -8.11 12.54 -8.04
CA PHE A 171 -7.25 13.66 -8.33
C PHE A 171 -6.44 13.37 -9.58
N TYR A 172 -6.30 14.38 -10.44
CA TYR A 172 -5.59 14.26 -11.70
C TYR A 172 -4.85 15.55 -12.06
N ASN A 173 -3.93 15.43 -13.01
CA ASN A 173 -3.24 16.55 -13.63
C ASN A 173 -3.05 16.28 -15.13
N GLU A 174 -2.19 17.06 -15.79
CA GLU A 174 -1.88 16.93 -17.22
C GLU A 174 -1.31 15.55 -17.61
N SER A 175 -0.71 14.82 -16.67
CA SER A 175 -0.18 13.46 -16.90
C SER A 175 -1.23 12.36 -16.71
N GLY A 176 -2.40 12.67 -16.16
CA GLY A 176 -3.49 11.73 -15.91
C GLY A 176 -3.89 11.66 -14.44
N ILE A 177 -4.55 10.57 -14.05
CA ILE A 177 -4.92 10.24 -12.67
C ILE A 177 -3.66 10.11 -11.82
N ILE A 178 -3.62 10.82 -10.70
CA ILE A 178 -2.52 10.77 -9.73
C ILE A 178 -2.94 10.17 -8.39
N TRP A 179 -4.23 10.21 -8.04
CA TRP A 179 -4.73 9.59 -6.82
C TRP A 179 -6.22 9.28 -6.89
N ASP A 180 -6.62 8.13 -6.36
CA ASP A 180 -7.97 7.77 -5.96
C ASP A 180 -7.83 6.54 -5.05
N ASN A 181 -8.57 6.43 -3.95
CA ASN A 181 -8.38 5.32 -3.01
C ASN A 181 -8.62 3.94 -3.64
N VAL A 182 -9.56 3.82 -4.58
CA VAL A 182 -9.84 2.58 -5.30
C VAL A 182 -8.73 2.28 -6.31
N PHE A 183 -8.34 3.27 -7.14
CA PHE A 183 -7.25 3.05 -8.10
C PHE A 183 -5.90 2.82 -7.42
N ALA A 184 -5.61 3.53 -6.33
CA ALA A 184 -4.38 3.43 -5.57
C ALA A 184 -4.28 2.11 -4.79
N GLY A 185 -5.39 1.60 -4.27
CA GLY A 185 -5.36 0.37 -3.48
C GLY A 185 -5.42 -0.92 -4.32
N LEU A 186 -5.98 -0.88 -5.54
CA LEU A 186 -6.00 -2.03 -6.45
C LEU A 186 -4.76 -2.10 -7.35
N VAL A 187 -4.42 -3.32 -7.78
CA VAL A 187 -3.31 -3.55 -8.73
C VAL A 187 -3.67 -4.63 -9.75
N MET A 188 -2.98 -4.60 -10.90
CA MET A 188 -2.85 -5.74 -11.79
C MET A 188 -1.43 -6.26 -11.74
N MET A 189 -1.24 -7.50 -11.28
CA MET A 189 0.11 -8.08 -11.17
C MET A 189 0.06 -9.60 -11.34
N ASP A 190 0.90 -10.16 -12.20
CA ASP A 190 1.00 -11.63 -12.30
C ASP A 190 1.80 -12.15 -11.11
N ALA A 191 1.18 -12.98 -10.26
CA ALA A 191 1.81 -13.53 -9.07
C ALA A 191 3.04 -14.42 -9.40
N ARG A 192 3.13 -14.95 -10.62
CA ARG A 192 4.24 -15.80 -11.07
C ARG A 192 5.49 -15.00 -11.41
N GLY A 193 5.34 -13.73 -11.74
CA GLY A 193 6.44 -12.91 -12.23
C GLY A 193 6.93 -13.34 -13.61
N ASN A 194 8.06 -12.77 -14.00
CA ASN A 194 8.76 -13.04 -15.25
C ASN A 194 10.17 -13.52 -14.93
N SER A 195 10.73 -14.36 -15.79
CA SER A 195 12.11 -14.80 -15.66
C SER A 195 12.81 -14.85 -17.01
N GLU A 196 14.12 -14.56 -17.01
CA GLU A 196 14.96 -14.58 -18.20
C GLU A 196 16.34 -15.14 -17.86
N THR A 197 16.95 -15.86 -18.80
CA THR A 197 18.30 -16.41 -18.67
C THR A 197 19.16 -15.97 -19.84
N SER A 198 20.45 -15.77 -19.60
CA SER A 198 21.44 -15.53 -20.65
C SER A 198 21.39 -16.59 -21.78
N PRO A 199 21.50 -16.20 -23.07
CA PRO A 199 21.55 -17.14 -24.20
C PRO A 199 22.68 -18.19 -24.09
N SER A 200 22.47 -19.37 -24.68
CA SER A 200 23.39 -20.51 -24.63
C SER A 200 24.67 -20.35 -25.46
N ASP A 201 24.72 -19.39 -26.39
CA ASP A 201 25.70 -19.39 -27.51
C ASP A 201 26.97 -18.56 -27.24
N ALA A 202 27.36 -18.38 -25.97
CA ALA A 202 28.54 -17.61 -25.62
C ALA A 202 29.85 -18.39 -25.89
N GLN A 203 30.33 -18.38 -27.14
CA GLN A 203 31.71 -18.74 -27.48
C GLN A 203 32.69 -17.67 -26.92
N ALA A 204 33.12 -17.80 -25.66
CA ALA A 204 34.26 -17.05 -25.14
C ALA A 204 34.94 -17.75 -23.96
N LYS A 205 36.28 -17.65 -23.89
CA LYS A 205 37.13 -18.17 -22.79
C LYS A 205 36.89 -17.50 -21.43
N VAL A 206 36.03 -16.48 -21.38
CA VAL A 206 35.57 -15.76 -20.17
C VAL A 206 34.07 -15.52 -20.35
N SER A 207 33.27 -16.58 -20.20
CA SER A 207 31.80 -16.50 -20.35
C SER A 207 31.14 -16.11 -19.04
N SER A 208 30.06 -15.32 -19.09
CA SER A 208 29.15 -15.13 -17.97
C SER A 208 27.78 -15.74 -18.26
N LYS A 209 27.09 -16.21 -17.21
CA LYS A 209 25.68 -16.63 -17.25
C LYS A 209 24.89 -15.83 -16.25
N TRP A 210 23.68 -15.41 -16.61
CA TRP A 210 22.82 -14.70 -15.68
C TRP A 210 21.40 -15.25 -15.70
N PHE A 211 20.72 -15.08 -14.57
CA PHE A 211 19.29 -15.32 -14.40
C PHE A 211 18.68 -14.09 -13.76
N LYS A 212 17.59 -13.64 -14.34
CA LYS A 212 16.83 -12.47 -13.92
C LYS A 212 15.41 -12.91 -13.61
N GLU A 213 14.83 -12.41 -12.52
CA GLU A 213 13.44 -12.65 -12.16
C GLU A 213 12.82 -11.37 -11.60
N TRP A 214 11.59 -11.04 -12.03
CA TRP A 214 10.95 -9.78 -11.67
C TRP A 214 9.42 -9.82 -11.76
N TRP A 215 8.77 -8.94 -11.00
CA TRP A 215 7.32 -8.74 -10.97
C TRP A 215 6.99 -7.31 -11.34
N THR A 216 6.04 -7.15 -12.25
CA THR A 216 5.57 -5.84 -12.70
C THR A 216 4.16 -5.61 -12.17
N ALA A 217 4.00 -4.53 -11.40
CA ALA A 217 2.70 -4.02 -10.99
C ALA A 217 2.22 -3.02 -12.04
N ASN A 218 0.97 -3.16 -12.47
CA ASN A 218 0.30 -2.24 -13.38
C ASN A 218 -0.89 -1.56 -12.69
N TRP A 219 -1.17 -0.34 -13.13
CA TRP A 219 -2.42 0.35 -12.82
C TRP A 219 -3.62 -0.36 -13.44
N LEU A 220 -4.84 -0.03 -12.99
CA LEU A 220 -6.05 -0.61 -13.58
C LEU A 220 -6.24 -0.24 -15.06
N TRP A 221 -5.64 0.85 -15.53
CA TRP A 221 -5.60 1.21 -16.95
C TRP A 221 -4.42 0.60 -17.72
N GLY A 222 -3.68 -0.34 -17.11
CA GLY A 222 -2.68 -1.16 -17.79
C GLY A 222 -1.27 -0.57 -17.88
N SER A 223 -1.06 0.71 -17.58
CA SER A 223 0.30 1.25 -17.58
C SER A 223 1.12 0.72 -16.39
N LYS A 224 2.44 0.61 -16.58
CA LYS A 224 3.36 0.17 -15.53
C LYS A 224 3.29 1.12 -14.34
N ARG A 225 3.05 0.56 -13.16
CA ARG A 225 2.99 1.25 -11.86
C ARG A 225 4.28 1.06 -11.06
N GLY A 226 4.89 -0.12 -11.16
CA GLY A 226 6.11 -0.43 -10.44
C GLY A 226 6.70 -1.77 -10.87
N GLU A 227 7.90 -2.05 -10.36
CA GLU A 227 8.58 -3.32 -10.57
C GLU A 227 9.53 -3.62 -9.41
N ILE A 228 9.61 -4.89 -9.07
CA ILE A 228 10.61 -5.44 -8.15
C ILE A 228 11.28 -6.63 -8.83
N GLY A 229 12.58 -6.80 -8.60
CA GLY A 229 13.30 -7.93 -9.18
C GLY A 229 14.71 -8.07 -8.65
N TYR A 230 15.36 -9.13 -9.12
CA TYR A 230 16.76 -9.40 -8.89
C TYR A 230 17.39 -10.09 -10.11
N GLN A 231 18.70 -9.98 -10.21
CA GLN A 231 19.53 -10.69 -11.17
C GLN A 231 20.75 -11.25 -10.47
N ILE A 232 21.05 -12.52 -10.73
CA ILE A 232 22.32 -13.15 -10.39
C ILE A 232 23.14 -13.33 -11.67
N THR A 233 24.42 -12.93 -11.61
CA THR A 233 25.38 -13.08 -12.70
C THR A 233 26.56 -13.92 -12.21
N ILE A 234 26.90 -14.98 -12.92
CA ILE A 234 28.04 -15.86 -12.65
C ILE A 234 29.07 -15.69 -13.75
N TYR A 235 30.32 -15.48 -13.37
CA TYR A 235 31.46 -15.39 -14.26
C TYR A 235 32.26 -16.69 -14.20
N TYR A 236 32.71 -17.17 -15.35
CA TYR A 236 33.49 -18.39 -15.47
C TYR A 236 34.91 -18.11 -15.95
N SER A 237 35.85 -18.88 -15.43
CA SER A 237 37.19 -19.06 -15.99
C SER A 237 37.36 -20.56 -16.24
N GLY A 238 37.35 -20.95 -17.53
CA GLY A 238 37.24 -22.36 -17.92
C GLY A 238 35.91 -22.98 -17.46
N SER A 239 35.97 -24.12 -16.77
CA SER A 239 34.80 -24.83 -16.22
C SER A 239 34.44 -24.43 -14.79
N THR A 240 35.17 -23.48 -14.20
CA THR A 240 34.99 -23.07 -12.80
C THR A 240 34.40 -21.67 -12.67
N VAL A 241 33.58 -21.47 -11.65
CA VAL A 241 33.06 -20.16 -11.27
C VAL A 241 34.20 -19.32 -10.70
N SER A 242 34.49 -18.19 -11.36
CA SER A 242 35.50 -17.22 -10.93
C SER A 242 34.92 -16.12 -10.06
N ASN A 243 33.68 -15.69 -10.33
CA ASN A 243 32.96 -14.71 -9.51
C ASN A 243 31.44 -14.86 -9.63
N VAL A 244 30.73 -14.30 -8.65
CA VAL A 244 29.26 -14.22 -8.62
C VAL A 244 28.87 -12.84 -8.12
N ASP A 245 28.04 -12.16 -8.90
CA ASP A 245 27.50 -10.84 -8.59
C ASP A 245 25.97 -10.88 -8.58
N VAL A 246 25.36 -9.97 -7.82
CA VAL A 246 23.91 -9.79 -7.77
C VAL A 246 23.56 -8.32 -7.92
N SER A 247 22.44 -8.05 -8.57
CA SER A 247 21.78 -6.76 -8.59
C SER A 247 20.30 -6.95 -8.25
N ASP A 248 19.73 -5.98 -7.56
CA ASP A 248 18.31 -5.94 -7.22
C ASP A 248 17.76 -4.55 -7.48
N TRP A 249 16.44 -4.48 -7.67
CA TRP A 249 15.74 -3.22 -7.86
C TRP A 249 14.32 -3.33 -7.33
N GLY A 250 13.80 -2.20 -6.86
CA GLY A 250 12.41 -2.05 -6.45
C GLY A 250 11.98 -0.61 -6.60
N ASN A 251 10.90 -0.37 -7.35
CA ASN A 251 10.29 0.94 -7.49
C ASN A 251 8.78 0.80 -7.70
N ILE A 252 8.02 1.77 -7.22
CA ILE A 252 6.59 1.89 -7.47
C ILE A 252 6.21 3.37 -7.40
N SER A 253 5.30 3.81 -8.28
CA SER A 253 4.86 5.20 -8.31
C SER A 253 4.02 5.60 -7.09
N LEU A 254 3.25 4.65 -6.54
CA LEU A 254 2.43 4.84 -5.33
C LEU A 254 2.41 3.57 -4.50
N GLY A 255 2.92 3.65 -3.27
CA GLY A 255 3.07 2.52 -2.36
C GLY A 255 4.52 2.31 -1.93
N LYS A 256 4.89 1.09 -1.58
CA LYS A 256 6.25 0.73 -1.17
C LYS A 256 6.75 -0.44 -2.01
N ALA A 257 7.99 -0.38 -2.44
CA ALA A 257 8.65 -1.45 -3.18
C ALA A 257 10.09 -1.57 -2.71
N LYS A 258 10.55 -2.79 -2.44
CA LYS A 258 11.91 -3.05 -1.99
C LYS A 258 12.35 -4.45 -2.42
N SER A 259 13.62 -4.56 -2.77
CA SER A 259 14.29 -5.80 -3.14
C SER A 259 15.65 -5.81 -2.46
N GLU A 260 16.06 -6.96 -1.94
CA GLU A 260 17.38 -7.18 -1.37
C GLU A 260 17.89 -8.56 -1.80
N SER A 261 19.14 -8.60 -2.25
CA SER A 261 19.80 -9.82 -2.67
C SER A 261 21.23 -9.92 -2.11
N LYS A 262 21.69 -11.14 -1.88
CA LYS A 262 23.05 -11.40 -1.39
C LYS A 262 23.61 -12.70 -1.92
N VAL A 263 24.85 -12.66 -2.36
CA VAL A 263 25.60 -13.85 -2.76
C VAL A 263 25.91 -14.72 -1.54
N THR A 264 25.54 -15.99 -1.60
CA THR A 264 25.82 -16.99 -0.55
C THR A 264 26.95 -17.93 -0.93
N LYS A 265 27.21 -18.14 -2.23
CA LYS A 265 28.37 -18.92 -2.73
C LYS A 265 28.98 -18.26 -3.97
N LYS A 266 30.30 -18.11 -3.94
CA LYS A 266 31.09 -17.34 -4.93
C LYS A 266 32.07 -18.18 -5.77
N THR A 267 32.30 -19.43 -5.42
CA THR A 267 33.38 -20.26 -6.00
C THR A 267 32.93 -21.71 -6.15
N GLY A 268 33.60 -22.45 -7.05
CA GLY A 268 33.34 -23.87 -7.30
C GLY A 268 32.59 -24.12 -8.62
N ALA A 269 31.69 -25.10 -8.63
CA ALA A 269 30.94 -25.48 -9.83
C ALA A 269 29.67 -24.63 -10.07
N TYR A 270 29.24 -23.85 -9.09
CA TYR A 270 28.03 -23.03 -9.18
C TYR A 270 28.13 -21.76 -8.30
N GLY A 271 27.30 -20.79 -8.64
CA GLY A 271 27.07 -19.57 -7.87
C GLY A 271 25.66 -19.57 -7.29
N GLN A 272 25.51 -18.98 -6.12
CA GLN A 272 24.24 -18.97 -5.40
C GLN A 272 23.98 -17.60 -4.77
N CYS A 273 22.73 -17.14 -4.83
CA CYS A 273 22.26 -15.99 -4.08
C CYS A 273 21.01 -16.31 -3.28
N ARG A 274 20.79 -15.52 -2.24
CA ARG A 274 19.54 -15.40 -1.51
C ARG A 274 18.90 -14.06 -1.85
N TYR A 275 17.58 -14.03 -1.99
CA TYR A 275 16.84 -12.82 -2.31
C TYR A 275 15.58 -12.70 -1.44
N ALA A 276 15.13 -11.46 -1.25
CA ALA A 276 13.87 -11.11 -0.64
C ALA A 276 13.34 -9.84 -1.33
N LEU A 277 12.15 -9.92 -1.91
CA LEU A 277 11.53 -8.82 -2.65
C LEU A 277 10.07 -8.68 -2.24
N GLY A 278 9.60 -7.43 -2.23
CA GLY A 278 8.24 -7.12 -1.85
C GLY A 278 7.76 -5.78 -2.39
N LEU A 279 6.48 -5.73 -2.75
CA LEU A 279 5.78 -4.54 -3.23
C LEU A 279 4.40 -4.51 -2.60
N CYS A 280 3.94 -3.34 -2.18
CA CYS A 280 2.59 -3.13 -1.67
C CYS A 280 2.02 -1.76 -2.06
N THR A 281 0.69 -1.67 -2.07
CA THR A 281 -0.07 -0.42 -2.25
C THR A 281 -0.03 0.47 -1.00
N PRO A 282 -0.46 1.75 -1.08
CA PRO A 282 -0.35 2.73 0.00
C PRO A 282 -0.96 2.36 1.35
N THR A 283 -1.98 1.50 1.39
CA THR A 283 -2.62 1.03 2.63
C THR A 283 -1.86 -0.10 3.32
N GLY A 284 -0.90 -0.69 2.63
CA GLY A 284 -0.05 -1.75 3.15
C GLY A 284 1.30 -1.24 3.67
N SER A 285 1.92 -2.05 4.52
CA SER A 285 3.25 -1.80 5.07
C SER A 285 4.17 -2.98 4.80
N LEU A 286 5.41 -2.68 4.40
CA LEU A 286 6.45 -3.66 4.16
C LEU A 286 7.57 -3.52 5.20
N SER A 287 7.93 -4.63 5.82
CA SER A 287 9.10 -4.72 6.69
C SER A 287 10.03 -5.82 6.22
N PHE A 288 11.32 -5.48 6.10
CA PHE A 288 12.37 -6.34 5.57
C PHE A 288 13.39 -6.60 6.67
N ASN A 289 13.73 -7.88 6.85
CA ASN A 289 14.86 -8.27 7.65
C ASN A 289 15.97 -8.81 6.74
N SER A 290 16.98 -7.97 6.53
CA SER A 290 18.14 -8.26 5.67
C SER A 290 19.06 -9.35 6.22
N SER A 291 18.98 -9.64 7.53
CA SER A 291 19.83 -10.65 8.16
C SER A 291 19.35 -12.07 7.84
N ASN A 292 18.02 -12.25 7.72
CA ASN A 292 17.41 -13.55 7.43
C ASN A 292 16.67 -13.58 6.08
N PHE A 293 16.67 -12.50 5.29
CA PHE A 293 15.97 -12.38 4.01
C PHE A 293 14.48 -12.76 4.11
N SER A 294 13.84 -12.32 5.19
CA SER A 294 12.38 -12.41 5.34
C SER A 294 11.72 -11.07 5.02
N VAL A 295 10.62 -11.12 4.28
CA VAL A 295 9.72 -9.98 4.09
C VAL A 295 8.45 -10.25 4.88
N SER A 296 8.02 -9.26 5.64
CA SER A 296 6.75 -9.28 6.37
C SER A 296 5.88 -8.14 5.87
N PHE A 297 4.58 -8.38 5.89
CA PHE A 297 3.56 -7.46 5.42
C PHE A 297 2.54 -7.24 6.55
N SER A 298 2.19 -5.98 6.80
CA SER A 298 1.07 -5.61 7.67
C SER A 298 0.04 -4.79 6.88
N GLY A 299 -1.23 -4.97 7.25
CA GLY A 299 -2.38 -4.40 6.55
C GLY A 299 -3.09 -5.42 5.65
N LEU A 300 -4.26 -5.03 5.17
CA LEU A 300 -4.83 -5.52 3.93
C LEU A 300 -4.18 -4.68 2.82
N GLY A 301 -3.80 -5.28 1.70
CA GLY A 301 -3.23 -4.52 0.59
C GLY A 301 -2.86 -5.41 -0.57
N SER A 302 -2.71 -4.83 -1.74
CA SER A 302 -2.27 -5.56 -2.92
C SER A 302 -0.77 -5.78 -2.84
N ASN A 303 -0.35 -6.90 -2.27
CA ASN A 303 1.06 -7.18 -2.03
C ASN A 303 1.57 -8.36 -2.85
N ILE A 304 2.87 -8.32 -3.13
CA ILE A 304 3.64 -9.48 -3.52
C ILE A 304 4.85 -9.59 -2.63
N VAL A 305 5.15 -10.82 -2.22
CA VAL A 305 6.33 -11.17 -1.47
C VAL A 305 6.93 -12.40 -2.13
N SER A 306 8.20 -12.32 -2.50
CA SER A 306 8.96 -13.48 -2.94
C SER A 306 10.30 -13.48 -2.23
N ASN A 307 10.69 -14.61 -1.68
CA ASN A 307 12.00 -14.79 -1.10
C ASN A 307 12.46 -16.22 -1.31
N GLY A 308 13.77 -16.41 -1.41
CA GLY A 308 14.28 -17.71 -1.78
C GLY A 308 15.77 -17.73 -2.01
N THR A 309 16.23 -18.85 -2.54
CA THR A 309 17.62 -19.08 -2.90
C THR A 309 17.66 -19.49 -4.37
N LYS A 310 18.49 -18.82 -5.16
CA LYS A 310 18.70 -19.17 -6.57
C LYS A 310 20.11 -19.69 -6.77
N SER A 311 20.20 -20.89 -7.36
CA SER A 311 21.42 -21.46 -7.91
C SER A 311 21.29 -21.54 -9.43
N LEU A 312 22.37 -21.25 -10.14
CA LEU A 312 22.41 -21.32 -11.61
C LEU A 312 23.02 -22.65 -12.15
N TYR A 313 23.04 -23.68 -11.31
CA TYR A 313 23.30 -25.10 -11.60
C TYR A 313 22.75 -25.95 -10.42
N PRO A 314 22.22 -27.16 -10.63
CA PRO A 314 21.90 -28.09 -9.54
C PRO A 314 23.15 -28.54 -8.77
#